data_AF-A0A922WTM2-F1
#
_entry.id   AF-A0A922WTM2-F1
#
_cell.length_a   1.000
_cell.length_b   1.000
_cell.length_c   1.000
_cell.angle_alpha   90.00
_cell.angle_beta   90.00
_cell.angle_gamma   90.00
#
_symmetry.space_group_name_H-M   'P 1'
#
loop_
_entity.id
_entity.type
_entity.pdbx_description
1 polymer ?
#
loop_
_entity_poly.entity_id
_entity_poly.type
_entity_poly.pdbx_seq_one_letter_code
_entity_poly.pdbx_strand_id
1 'polypeptide(L)' 'ERPQARVEKRPALRGKQGMWTLFGEHGQVLKRGHDLANVLAPMERRLLKAVD' A
#
# COMPACT_ATOMS: atom_id res chain seq x y z
N GLU A 1 7.50 -10.96 14.81
CA GLU A 1 7.02 -11.15 13.42
C GLU A 1 7.17 -9.83 12.66
N ARG A 2 7.76 -9.82 11.45
CA ARG A 2 7.94 -8.59 10.67
C ARG A 2 6.75 -8.46 9.69
N PRO A 3 6.11 -7.29 9.59
CA PRO A 3 4.96 -7.14 8.69
C PRO A 3 5.42 -7.25 7.22
N GLN A 4 4.76 -8.12 6.46
CA GLN A 4 5.03 -8.34 5.02
C GLN A 4 4.70 -7.12 4.16
N ALA A 5 3.84 -6.23 4.66
CA ALA A 5 3.52 -4.96 4.03
C ALA A 5 3.19 -3.92 5.10
N ARG A 6 3.47 -2.65 4.80
CA ARG A 6 3.19 -1.51 5.69
C ARG A 6 2.50 -0.40 4.90
N VAL A 7 1.40 0.13 5.43
CA VAL A 7 0.78 1.34 4.89
C VAL A 7 1.19 2.54 5.74
N GLU A 8 1.56 3.64 5.10
CA GLU A 8 1.85 4.91 5.78
C GLU A 8 1.00 6.04 5.20
N LYS A 9 0.62 6.97 6.07
CA LYS A 9 -0.05 8.22 5.70
C LYS A 9 0.93 9.38 5.75
N ARG A 10 1.08 10.10 4.64
CA ARG A 10 1.92 11.30 4.48
C ARG A 10 1.07 12.48 4.00
N PRO A 11 0.35 13.18 4.90
CA PRO A 11 -0.58 14.25 4.53
C PRO A 11 0.06 15.40 3.72
N ALA A 12 1.34 15.68 3.96
CA ALA A 12 2.11 16.68 3.21
C ALA A 12 2.18 16.40 1.69
N LEU A 13 1.92 15.16 1.26
CA LEU A 13 1.90 14.76 -0.15
C LEU A 13 0.50 14.68 -0.75
N ARG A 14 -0.56 15.10 -0.02
CA ARG A 14 -1.95 15.02 -0.49
C ARG A 14 -2.16 15.66 -1.86
N GLY A 15 -1.53 16.80 -2.15
CA GLY A 15 -1.65 17.51 -3.43
C GLY A 15 -0.61 17.12 -4.48
N LYS A 16 0.23 16.10 -4.20
CA LYS A 16 1.27 15.62 -5.11
C LYS A 16 0.98 14.16 -5.44
N GLN A 17 1.91 13.25 -5.17
CA GLN A 17 1.79 11.79 -5.33
C GLN A 17 0.70 11.10 -4.46
N GLY A 18 0.01 11.83 -3.58
CA GLY A 18 -1.05 11.30 -2.74
C GLY A 18 -0.61 10.99 -1.31
N MET A 19 -1.58 10.98 -0.38
CA MET A 19 -1.29 10.89 1.05
C MET A 19 -1.05 9.48 1.56
N TRP A 20 -1.27 8.44 0.76
CA TRP A 20 -1.10 7.04 1.15
C TRP A 20 0.02 6.38 0.38
N THR A 21 0.80 5.56 1.06
CA THR A 21 1.87 4.75 0.45
C THR A 21 1.84 3.35 1.02
N LEU A 22 1.82 2.36 0.13
CA LEU A 22 1.98 0.95 0.46
C LEU A 22 3.44 0.54 0.23
N PHE A 23 4.03 -0.02 1.28
CA PHE A 23 5.36 -0.61 1.29
C PHE A 23 5.28 -2.13 1.34
N GLY A 24 6.21 -2.80 0.66
CA GLY A 24 6.43 -4.24 0.81
C GLY A 24 7.40 -4.56 1.94
N GLU A 25 7.74 -5.84 2.06
CA GLU A 25 8.55 -6.41 3.14
C GLU A 25 9.94 -5.77 3.30
N HIS A 26 10.55 -5.32 2.20
CA HIS A 26 11.88 -4.70 2.18
C HIS A 26 11.82 -3.17 2.13
N GLY A 27 10.66 -2.57 2.42
CA GLY A 27 10.49 -1.11 2.35
C GLY A 27 10.43 -0.57 0.92
N GLN A 28 10.30 -1.45 -0.09
CA GLN A 28 10.04 -1.03 -1.46
C GLN A 28 8.62 -0.47 -1.57
N VAL A 29 8.45 0.59 -2.35
CA VAL A 29 7.13 1.18 -2.59
C VAL A 29 6.38 0.33 -3.61
N LEU A 30 5.25 -0.24 -3.21
CA LEU A 30 4.37 -1.01 -4.09
C LEU A 30 3.33 -0.12 -4.77
N LYS A 31 2.76 0.87 -4.03
CA LYS A 31 1.77 1.80 -4.57
C LYS A 31 1.72 3.11 -3.78
N ARG A 32 1.34 4.22 -4.45
CA ARG A 32 0.99 5.50 -3.83
C ARG A 32 -0.35 5.99 -4.37
N GLY A 33 -1.06 6.81 -3.61
CA GLY A 33 -2.34 7.37 -4.05
C GLY A 33 -3.02 8.28 -3.04
N HIS A 34 -4.09 8.93 -3.50
CA HIS A 34 -4.93 9.82 -2.68
C HIS A 34 -5.97 9.06 -1.87
N ASP A 35 -6.34 7.87 -2.34
CA ASP A 35 -7.35 7.00 -1.75
C ASP A 35 -6.72 5.72 -1.18
N LEU A 36 -7.16 5.32 0.01
CA LEU A 36 -6.60 4.19 0.74
C LEU A 36 -7.02 2.85 0.10
N ALA A 37 -8.29 2.72 -0.28
CA ALA A 37 -8.82 1.48 -0.86
C ALA A 37 -8.06 1.12 -2.14
N ASN A 38 -7.87 2.11 -3.02
CA ASN A 38 -7.06 1.94 -4.22
C ASN A 38 -5.60 1.56 -3.92
N VAL A 39 -5.01 2.11 -2.85
CA VAL A 39 -3.64 1.78 -2.44
C VAL A 39 -3.53 0.34 -1.90
N LEU A 40 -4.58 -0.19 -1.28
CA LEU A 40 -4.65 -1.55 -0.73
C LEU A 40 -5.06 -2.62 -1.75
N ALA A 41 -5.70 -2.26 -2.87
CA ALA A 41 -6.13 -3.19 -3.91
C ALA A 41 -5.07 -4.23 -4.38
N PRO A 42 -3.76 -3.92 -4.45
CA PRO A 42 -2.74 -4.93 -4.78
C PRO A 42 -2.62 -6.06 -3.74
N MET A 43 -2.86 -5.77 -2.45
CA MET A 43 -2.86 -6.79 -1.39
C MET A 43 -4.12 -7.65 -1.47
N GLU A 44 -5.28 -7.02 -1.67
CA GLU A 44 -6.56 -7.73 -1.83
C GLU A 44 -6.50 -8.72 -3.00
N ARG A 45 -5.93 -8.32 -4.15
CA ARG A 45 -5.74 -9.23 -5.30
C ARG A 45 -4.83 -10.42 -5.00
N ARG A 46 -3.78 -10.24 -4.17
CA ARG A 46 -2.88 -11.34 -3.78
C ARG A 46 -3.56 -12.29 -2.80
N LEU A 47 -4.33 -11.76 -1.86
CA LEU A 47 -5.14 -12.57 -0.93
C LEU A 47 -6.22 -13.35 -1.67
N LEU A 48 -6.89 -12.73 -2.64
CA LEU A 48 -7.89 -13.39 -3.49
C LEU A 48 -7.29 -14.47 -4.41
N LYS A 49 -5.99 -14.36 -4.73
CA LYS A 49 -5.26 -15.37 -5.52
C LYS A 49 -4.71 -16.52 -4.66
N ALA A 50 -4.76 -16.39 -3.33
CA ALA A 50 -4.23 -17.38 -2.39
C ALA A 50 -5.35 -18.30 -1.89
N VAL A 51 -5.86 -19.17 -2.75
CA VAL A 51 -6.52 -20.42 -2.34
C VAL A 51 -6.16 -21.47 -3.39
N ASP A 52 -5.28 -22.39 -3.00
CA ASP A 52 -5.12 -23.73 -3.58
C ASP A 52 -5.06 -24.68 -2.37
#